data_AF-A0AA51MIK1-F1
#
_entry.id   AF-A0AA51MIK1-F1
#
_cell.length_a   1.000
_cell.length_b   1.000
_cell.length_c   1.000
_cell.angle_alpha   90.00
_cell.angle_beta   90.00
_cell.angle_gamma   90.00
#
_symmetry.space_group_name_H-M   'P 1'
#
loop_
_entity.id
_entity.type
_entity.pdbx_description
1 polymer ?
#
loop_
_entity_poly.entity_id
_entity_poly.type
_entity_poly.pdbx_seq_one_letter_code
_entity_poly.pdbx_strand_id
1 'polypeptide(L)' 'MDALYLLIPIALGVMIVVVVAFIYTVKSGQYDDLEGPAHRILMDDDDPRIPGNQAAPAAKVADEAKDKSA' A
#
# COMPACT_ATOMS: atom_id res chain seq x y z
N MET A 1 -3.34 39.69 29.04
CA MET A 1 -4.04 38.49 29.53
C MET A 1 -5.16 38.05 28.59
N ASP A 2 -5.64 38.92 27.70
CA ASP A 2 -6.76 38.66 26.77
C ASP A 2 -6.50 37.52 25.78
N ALA A 3 -5.28 37.40 25.27
CA ALA A 3 -4.92 36.34 24.33
C ALA A 3 -5.07 34.93 24.92
N LEU A 4 -4.89 34.76 26.23
CA LEU A 4 -5.03 33.45 26.88
C LEU A 4 -6.48 32.95 26.79
N TYR A 5 -7.47 33.84 26.89
CA TYR A 5 -8.88 33.46 26.78
C TYR A 5 -9.26 32.97 25.38
N LEU A 6 -8.54 33.41 24.35
CA LEU A 6 -8.70 32.92 22.97
C LEU A 6 -7.88 31.65 22.72
N LEU A 7 -6.64 31.60 23.21
CA LEU A 7 -5.71 30.51 22.94
C LEU A 7 -6.09 29.21 23.66
N ILE A 8 -6.62 29.27 24.88
CA ILE A 8 -7.05 28.08 25.64
C ILE A 8 -8.10 27.27 24.87
N PRO A 9 -9.24 27.84 24.42
CA PRO A 9 -10.24 27.07 23.68
C PRO A 9 -9.75 26.60 22.31
N ILE A 10 -8.91 27.39 21.63
CA ILE A 10 -8.29 26.97 20.36
C ILE A 10 -7.39 25.75 20.59
N ALA A 11 -6.52 25.78 21.60
CA ALA A 11 -5.63 24.66 21.92
C ALA A 11 -6.41 23.40 22.29
N LEU A 12 -7.48 23.54 23.09
CA LEU A 12 -8.40 22.44 23.41
C LEU A 12 -9.08 21.88 22.16
N GLY A 13 -9.55 22.75 21.26
CA GLY A 13 -10.14 22.33 19.98
C GLY A 13 -9.15 21.54 19.13
N VAL A 14 -7.92 22.05 18.98
CA VAL A 14 -6.85 21.36 18.23
C VAL A 14 -6.51 20.02 18.87
N MET A 15 -6.39 19.94 20.21
CA MET A 15 -6.15 18.69 20.92
C MET A 15 -7.24 17.66 20.60
N ILE A 16 -8.52 18.04 20.67
CA ILE A 16 -9.64 17.14 20.36
C ILE A 16 -9.57 16.66 18.92
N VAL A 17 -9.32 17.57 17.97
CA VAL A 17 -9.21 17.22 16.54
C VAL A 17 -8.09 16.21 16.31
N VAL A 18 -6.92 16.41 16.93
CA VAL A 18 -5.79 15.47 16.83
C VAL A 18 -6.15 14.10 17.40
N VAL A 19 -6.81 14.04 18.56
CA VAL A 19 -7.22 12.76 19.18
C VAL A 19 -8.24 12.03 18.30
N VAL A 20 -9.25 12.73 17.77
CA VAL A 20 -10.26 12.14 16.88
C VAL A 20 -9.62 11.63 15.59
N ALA A 21 -8.75 12.43 14.97
CA ALA A 21 -8.02 12.03 13.77
C ALA A 21 -7.14 10.80 14.06
N PHE A 22 -6.42 10.78 15.17
CA PHE A 22 -5.60 9.65 15.58
C PHE A 22 -6.44 8.37 15.72
N ILE A 23 -7.54 8.41 16.48
CA ILE A 23 -8.44 7.26 16.65
C ILE A 23 -9.01 6.80 15.29
N TYR A 24 -9.37 7.73 14.41
CA TYR A 24 -9.83 7.41 13.07
C TYR A 24 -8.76 6.66 12.27
N THR A 25 -7.52 7.14 12.26
CA THR A 25 -6.41 6.47 11.54
C THR A 25 -6.16 5.06 12.07
N VAL A 26 -6.13 4.88 13.39
CA VAL A 26 -5.95 3.57 14.03
C VAL A 26 -7.08 2.61 13.65
N LYS A 27 -8.35 3.07 13.71
CA LYS A 27 -9.51 2.24 13.34
C LYS A 27 -9.60 1.96 11.85
N SER A 28 -9.03 2.80 10.99
CA SER A 28 -9.05 2.64 9.54
C SER A 28 -8.08 1.56 9.03
N GLY A 29 -7.25 0.97 9.91
CA GLY A 29 -6.31 -0.09 9.54
C GLY A 29 -5.15 0.38 8.67
N GLN A 30 -4.93 1.70 8.54
CA GLN A 30 -3.81 2.24 7.74
C GLN A 30 -2.43 1.83 8.26
N TYR A 31 -2.32 1.45 9.54
CA TYR A 31 -1.07 0.97 10.14
C TYR A 31 -0.87 -0.55 10.00
N ASP A 32 -1.86 -1.28 9.50
CA ASP A 32 -1.77 -2.74 9.37
C ASP A 32 -0.96 -3.16 8.12
N ASP A 33 -0.80 -2.26 7.14
CA ASP A 33 -0.03 -2.49 5.92
C ASP A 33 1.17 -1.53 5.80
N LEU A 34 2.14 -1.69 6.72
CA LEU A 34 3.43 -0.97 6.66
C LEU A 34 4.46 -1.67 5.74
N GLU A 35 4.24 -2.94 5.40
CA GLU A 35 5.17 -3.77 4.62
C GLU A 35 4.79 -3.90 3.13
N GLY A 36 3.51 -3.72 2.79
CA GLY A 36 2.97 -3.93 1.44
C GLY A 36 3.59 -3.07 0.35
N PRO A 37 3.91 -1.77 0.56
CA PRO A 37 4.54 -0.96 -0.49
C PRO A 37 5.99 -1.38 -0.78
N ALA A 38 6.77 -1.73 0.25
CA ALA A 38 8.17 -2.13 0.10
C ALA A 38 8.31 -3.52 -0.52
N HIS A 39 7.39 -4.44 -0.22
CA HIS A 39 7.42 -5.78 -0.80
C HIS A 39 7.03 -5.79 -2.28
N ARG A 40 6.09 -4.91 -2.70
CA ARG A 40 5.71 -4.77 -4.12
C ARG A 40 6.87 -4.27 -4.96
N ILE A 41 7.62 -3.27 -4.50
CA ILE A 41 8.72 -2.71 -5.30
C ILE A 41 9.87 -3.70 -5.57
N LEU A 42 10.06 -4.71 -4.71
CA LEU A 42 11.04 -5.79 -4.94
C LEU A 42 10.48 -6.97 -5.74
N MET A 43 9.16 -7.21 -5.69
CA MET A 43 8.50 -8.34 -6.35
C MET A 43 7.88 -7.96 -7.72
N ASP A 44 7.79 -6.67 -8.03
CA ASP A 44 7.21 -6.16 -9.28
C ASP A 44 8.07 -6.52 -10.52
N ASP A 45 9.38 -6.76 -10.36
CA ASP A 45 10.29 -7.09 -11.47
C ASP A 45 9.91 -8.41 -12.19
N ASP A 46 9.18 -9.31 -11.50
CA ASP A 46 8.69 -10.58 -12.04
C ASP A 46 7.22 -10.51 -12.54
N ASP A 47 6.59 -9.32 -12.57
CA ASP A 47 5.21 -9.19 -13.07
C ASP A 47 5.17 -9.37 -14.61
N PRO A 48 4.49 -10.42 -15.14
CA PRO A 48 4.38 -10.67 -16.58
C PRO A 48 3.58 -9.60 -17.34
N ARG A 49 2.97 -8.65 -16.63
CA ARG A 49 2.27 -7.50 -17.22
C ARG A 49 3.18 -6.31 -17.48
N ILE A 50 4.44 -6.33 -17.03
CA ILE A 50 5.43 -5.28 -17.33
C ILE A 50 5.87 -5.37 -18.79
N PRO A 51 5.65 -4.32 -19.62
CA PRO A 51 6.10 -4.31 -21.00
C PRO A 51 7.64 -4.31 -21.07
N GLY A 52 8.22 -5.49 -21.36
CA GLY A 52 9.67 -5.70 -21.38
C GLY A 52 10.10 -6.98 -20.66
N ASN A 53 9.29 -7.52 -19.74
CA ASN A 53 9.53 -8.78 -19.03
C ASN A 53 9.02 -10.02 -19.80
N GLN A 54 9.04 -9.96 -21.14
CA GLN A 54 8.62 -11.08 -21.99
C GLN A 54 9.73 -12.13 -22.13
N ALA A 55 10.20 -12.69 -21.02
CA ALA A 55 10.94 -13.95 -21.06
C ALA A 55 9.95 -15.11 -21.23
N ALA A 56 9.58 -15.33 -22.50
CA ALA A 56 9.08 -16.57 -23.08
C ALA A 56 7.73 -17.15 -22.58
N PRO A 57 6.62 -16.74 -23.21
CA PRO A 57 5.45 -17.60 -23.41
C PRO A 57 5.76 -18.86 -24.25
N ALA A 58 6.94 -18.95 -24.87
CA ALA A 58 7.29 -20.01 -25.81
C ALA A 58 7.70 -21.35 -25.17
N ALA A 59 8.12 -21.38 -23.90
CA ALA A 59 8.65 -22.61 -23.29
C ALA A 59 7.56 -23.57 -22.78
N LYS A 60 6.39 -23.07 -22.35
CA LYS A 60 5.29 -23.94 -21.86
C LYS A 60 4.44 -24.54 -22.97
N VAL A 61 4.32 -23.89 -24.13
CA VAL A 61 3.52 -24.40 -25.26
C VAL A 61 4.23 -25.51 -26.04
N ALA A 62 5.57 -25.51 -26.04
CA ALA A 62 6.36 -26.51 -26.75
C ALA A 62 6.41 -27.89 -26.05
N ASP A 63 6.26 -27.92 -24.73
CA ASP A 63 6.26 -29.16 -23.94
C ASP A 63 4.91 -29.88 -24.03
N GLU A 64 3.80 -29.13 -24.01
CA GLU A 64 2.44 -29.67 -24.12
C GLU A 64 2.11 -30.21 -25.53
N ALA A 65 2.79 -29.71 -26.57
CA ALA A 65 2.63 -30.19 -27.94
C ALA A 65 3.41 -31.50 -28.22
N LYS A 66 4.47 -31.77 -27.44
CA LYS A 66 5.25 -33.01 -27.55
C LYS A 66 4.58 -34.19 -26.85
N ASP A 67 3.87 -33.95 -25.75
CA ASP A 67 3.19 -34.99 -24.97
C ASP A 67 1.89 -35.51 -25.64
N LYS A 68 1.18 -34.67 -26.41
CA LYS A 68 -0.01 -35.07 -27.17
C LYS A 68 0.27 -35.76 -28.51
N SER A 69 1.55 -35.89 -28.88
CA SER A 69 1.98 -36.49 -30.16
C SER A 69 2.72 -37.82 -29.99
N ALA A 70 2.75 -38.40 -28.79
CA ALA A 70 3.36 -39.70 -28.46
C ALA A 70 2.30 -40.76 -28.16
#